data_AF-A0A1Z4BWG8-F1
#
_entry.id   AF-A0A1Z4BWG8-F1
#
_cell.length_a   1.000
_cell.length_b   1.000
_cell.length_c   1.000
_cell.angle_alpha   90.00
_cell.angle_beta   90.00
_cell.angle_gamma   90.00
#
_symmetry.space_group_name_H-M   'P 1'
#
loop_
_entity.id
_entity.type
_entity.pdbx_description
1 polymer ?
#
loop_
_entity_poly.entity_id
_entity_poly.type
_entity_poly.pdbx_seq_one_letter_code
_entity_poly.pdbx_strand_id
1 'polypeptide(L)'
;MNTGIFTHIAHSYFKAAGNNWLYLGQAAWALKPLVLPLAVVYSVVLTAIGLFFYLGIVLDWLGKLTDACRHLIIGMMKTHSDYIDSGLFSFLFRPILLVVLSPLLIVFLVIPKLSSDSMDSFITNESSGALDGSGAFKMVNSIFCHAVRRLYNYVADTYLLLKPIAAVVAIVYSLVLLALGFGFALLIPLDWLSHLVEVIRQSTARTAYRLQQGVNSHFLGFLLVSPLLILLAPLFLLLLIIPKITSQMVV
;
A
#
# COMPACT_ATOMS: atom_id res chain seq x y z
N MET A 1 1.32 0.48 -15.73
CA MET A 1 1.53 -0.32 -14.50
C MET A 1 2.27 0.56 -13.51
N ASN A 2 1.68 0.86 -12.35
CA ASN A 2 2.34 1.66 -11.31
C ASN A 2 3.67 1.01 -10.91
N THR A 3 4.75 1.79 -10.84
CA THR A 3 6.09 1.32 -10.45
C THR A 3 6.14 1.16 -8.93
N GLY A 4 6.71 0.06 -8.42
CA GLY A 4 6.82 -0.12 -6.96
C GLY A 4 7.87 0.80 -6.35
N ILE A 5 7.82 1.02 -5.03
CA ILE A 5 8.78 1.90 -4.35
C ILE A 5 10.24 1.43 -4.52
N PHE A 6 10.52 0.13 -4.46
CA PHE A 6 11.89 -0.37 -4.70
C PHE A 6 12.34 -0.07 -6.13
N THR A 7 11.46 -0.26 -7.11
CA THR A 7 11.72 0.12 -8.51
C THR A 7 12.03 1.61 -8.65
N HIS A 8 11.25 2.48 -8.00
CA HIS A 8 11.43 3.92 -8.06
C HIS A 8 12.75 4.38 -7.44
N ILE A 9 13.10 3.81 -6.28
CA ILE A 9 14.36 4.11 -5.59
C ILE A 9 15.54 3.59 -6.40
N ALA A 10 15.51 2.35 -6.88
CA ALA A 10 16.56 1.77 -7.73
C ALA A 10 16.83 2.65 -8.96
N HIS A 11 15.77 3.08 -9.65
CA HIS A 11 15.89 3.97 -10.79
C HIS A 11 16.44 5.35 -10.42
N SER A 12 16.12 5.85 -9.22
CA SER A 12 16.69 7.10 -8.72
C SER A 12 18.20 6.99 -8.50
N TYR A 13 18.68 5.88 -7.93
CA TYR A 13 20.11 5.62 -7.77
C TYR A 13 20.83 5.45 -9.12
N PHE A 14 20.25 4.73 -10.08
CA PHE A 14 20.81 4.60 -11.43
C PHE A 14 20.88 5.94 -12.16
N LYS A 15 19.83 6.77 -12.05
CA LYS A 15 19.85 8.11 -12.62
C LYS A 15 20.83 9.04 -11.92
N ALA A 16 21.05 8.91 -10.61
CA ALA A 16 22.05 9.70 -9.89
C ALA A 16 23.46 9.37 -10.40
N ALA A 17 23.75 8.09 -10.66
CA ALA A 17 24.98 7.68 -11.32
C ALA A 17 25.11 8.28 -12.74
N GLY A 18 24.04 8.24 -13.54
CA GLY A 18 24.02 8.91 -14.86
C GLY A 18 24.24 10.43 -14.78
N ASN A 19 23.68 11.09 -13.76
CA ASN A 19 23.82 12.52 -13.54
C ASN A 19 25.25 12.94 -13.19
N ASN A 20 26.04 12.07 -12.53
CA ASN A 20 27.47 12.32 -12.32
C ASN A 20 28.24 12.44 -13.65
N TRP A 21 27.90 11.59 -14.64
CA TRP A 21 28.50 11.65 -15.97
C TRP A 21 28.05 12.88 -16.77
N LEU A 22 26.78 13.25 -16.65
CA LEU A 22 26.27 14.49 -17.25
C LEU A 22 26.99 15.73 -16.69
N TYR A 23 27.21 15.77 -15.36
CA TYR A 23 27.96 16.85 -14.74
C TYR A 23 29.42 16.92 -15.23
N LEU A 24 30.10 15.78 -15.39
CA LEU A 24 31.45 15.73 -15.97
C LEU A 24 31.51 16.33 -17.38
N GLY A 25 30.48 16.10 -18.20
CA GLY A 25 30.36 16.68 -19.53
C GLY A 25 30.20 18.21 -19.51
N GLN A 26 29.53 18.75 -18.49
CA GLN A 26 29.24 20.18 -18.32
C GLN A 26 30.33 20.93 -17.54
N ALA A 27 31.18 20.23 -16.80
CA ALA A 27 32.23 20.83 -15.98
C ALA A 27 33.29 21.56 -16.83
N ALA A 28 33.79 22.69 -16.31
CA ALA A 28 34.87 23.43 -16.92
C ALA A 28 36.11 22.53 -17.12
N TRP A 29 36.81 22.69 -18.25
CA TRP A 29 37.95 21.84 -18.63
C TRP A 29 39.02 21.70 -17.53
N ALA A 30 39.31 22.77 -16.80
CA ALA A 30 40.27 22.78 -15.70
C ALA A 30 39.86 21.92 -14.49
N LEU A 31 38.56 21.71 -14.27
CA LEU A 31 38.02 20.91 -13.16
C LEU A 31 37.85 19.42 -13.50
N LYS A 32 37.80 19.07 -14.79
CA LYS A 32 37.66 17.68 -15.27
C LYS A 32 38.66 16.68 -14.67
N PRO A 33 39.97 16.96 -14.53
CA PRO A 33 40.91 15.99 -13.95
C PRO A 33 40.57 15.62 -12.50
N LEU A 34 39.92 16.49 -11.74
CA LEU A 34 39.50 16.24 -10.37
C LEU A 34 38.08 15.63 -10.30
N VAL A 35 37.18 16.10 -11.16
CA VAL A 35 35.78 15.63 -11.21
C VAL A 35 35.68 14.20 -11.77
N LEU A 36 36.54 13.81 -12.71
CA LEU A 36 36.52 12.49 -13.35
C LEU A 36 36.69 11.32 -12.38
N PRO A 37 37.72 11.25 -11.52
CA PRO A 37 37.86 10.16 -10.56
C PRO A 37 36.71 10.10 -9.56
N LEU A 38 36.21 11.26 -9.10
CA LEU A 38 35.04 11.34 -8.21
C LEU A 38 33.78 10.81 -8.89
N ALA A 39 33.54 11.21 -10.15
CA ALA A 39 32.38 10.77 -10.92
C ALA A 39 32.40 9.26 -11.13
N VAL A 40 33.58 8.67 -11.39
CA VAL A 40 33.73 7.21 -11.51
C VAL A 40 33.39 6.53 -10.19
N VAL A 41 34.02 6.94 -9.08
CA VAL A 41 33.80 6.32 -7.76
C VAL A 41 32.33 6.43 -7.34
N TYR A 42 31.74 7.62 -7.40
CA TYR A 42 30.34 7.81 -7.03
C TYR A 42 29.40 7.01 -7.92
N SER A 43 29.66 6.95 -9.23
CA SER A 43 28.82 6.18 -10.14
C SER A 43 28.87 4.68 -9.85
N VAL A 44 30.04 4.12 -9.58
CA VAL A 44 30.19 2.68 -9.24
C VAL A 44 29.46 2.34 -7.94
N VAL A 45 29.58 3.19 -6.91
CA VAL A 45 28.91 2.93 -5.63
C VAL A 45 27.39 3.10 -5.77
N LEU A 46 26.91 4.16 -6.44
CA LEU A 46 25.48 4.39 -6.65
C LEU A 46 24.84 3.30 -7.52
N THR A 47 25.52 2.78 -8.54
CA THR A 47 24.99 1.66 -9.34
C THR A 47 24.94 0.37 -8.53
N ALA A 48 25.94 0.09 -7.71
CA ALA A 48 25.91 -1.08 -6.81
C ALA A 48 24.72 -1.01 -5.83
N ILE A 49 24.48 0.17 -5.24
CA ILE A 49 23.32 0.42 -4.37
C ILE A 49 22.00 0.27 -5.15
N GLY A 50 21.92 0.85 -6.35
CA GLY A 50 20.74 0.73 -7.23
C GLY A 50 20.42 -0.72 -7.56
N LEU A 51 21.44 -1.56 -7.79
CA LEU A 51 21.30 -2.98 -8.07
C LEU A 51 20.80 -3.75 -6.82
N PHE A 52 21.23 -3.35 -5.63
CA PHE A 52 20.71 -3.92 -4.38
C PHE A 52 19.21 -3.63 -4.21
N PHE A 53 18.77 -2.40 -4.46
CA PHE A 53 17.33 -2.06 -4.45
C PHE A 53 16.57 -2.75 -5.59
N TYR A 54 17.21 -2.99 -6.74
CA TYR A 54 16.63 -3.69 -7.87
C TYR A 54 16.28 -5.16 -7.53
N LEU A 55 17.10 -5.84 -6.70
CA LEU A 55 16.75 -7.17 -6.19
C LEU A 55 15.44 -7.17 -5.37
N GLY A 56 15.11 -6.04 -4.73
CA GLY A 56 13.86 -5.82 -4.02
C GLY A 56 12.61 -5.76 -4.90
N ILE A 57 12.74 -5.70 -6.24
CA ILE A 57 11.58 -5.65 -7.15
C ILE A 57 10.72 -6.92 -7.07
N VAL A 58 11.29 -8.07 -6.72
CA VAL A 58 10.50 -9.29 -6.48
C VAL A 58 9.48 -9.08 -5.36
N LEU A 59 9.84 -8.27 -4.34
CA LEU A 59 8.94 -7.88 -3.27
C LEU A 59 7.87 -6.89 -3.74
N ASP A 60 8.16 -6.03 -4.72
CA ASP A 60 7.15 -5.17 -5.39
C ASP A 60 6.07 -6.04 -6.07
N TRP A 61 6.48 -7.10 -6.77
CA TRP A 61 5.55 -8.02 -7.44
C TRP A 61 4.69 -8.80 -6.45
N LEU A 62 5.29 -9.32 -5.38
CA LEU A 62 4.56 -10.03 -4.33
C LEU A 62 3.56 -9.09 -3.61
N GLY A 63 3.94 -7.84 -3.40
CA GLY A 63 3.07 -6.79 -2.86
C GLY A 63 1.85 -6.51 -3.75
N LYS A 64 2.05 -6.44 -5.08
CA LYS A 64 0.95 -6.23 -6.03
C LYS A 64 0.00 -7.42 -6.13
N LEU A 65 0.55 -8.64 -6.12
CA LEU A 65 -0.27 -9.86 -6.13
C LEU A 65 -1.17 -9.93 -4.89
N THR A 66 -0.60 -9.65 -3.71
CA THR A 66 -1.35 -9.65 -2.46
C THR A 66 -2.43 -8.57 -2.43
N ASP A 67 -2.18 -7.37 -2.97
CA ASP A 67 -3.22 -6.35 -3.12
C ASP A 67 -4.34 -6.76 -4.07
N ALA A 68 -4.00 -7.33 -5.24
CA ALA A 68 -4.99 -7.78 -6.19
C ALA A 68 -5.92 -8.83 -5.56
N CYS A 69 -5.36 -9.79 -4.82
CA CYS A 69 -6.15 -10.77 -4.06
C CYS A 69 -7.03 -10.11 -3.00
N ARG A 70 -6.48 -9.19 -2.19
CA ARG A 70 -7.24 -8.50 -1.14
C ARG A 70 -8.38 -7.64 -1.71
N HIS A 71 -8.13 -6.88 -2.78
CA HIS A 71 -9.15 -6.10 -3.47
C HIS A 71 -10.25 -6.98 -4.04
N LEU A 72 -9.89 -8.12 -4.62
CA LEU A 72 -10.85 -9.10 -5.13
C LEU A 72 -11.73 -9.64 -4.00
N ILE A 73 -11.14 -10.04 -2.87
CA ILE A 73 -11.89 -10.54 -1.70
C ILE A 73 -12.83 -9.48 -1.14
N ILE A 74 -12.33 -8.26 -0.92
CA ILE A 74 -13.15 -7.15 -0.40
C ILE A 74 -14.25 -6.76 -1.40
N GLY A 75 -13.96 -6.77 -2.70
CA GLY A 75 -14.94 -6.55 -3.75
C GLY A 75 -16.04 -7.62 -3.74
N MET A 76 -15.68 -8.88 -3.54
CA MET A 76 -16.64 -9.97 -3.34
C MET A 76 -17.46 -9.76 -2.07
N MET A 77 -16.84 -9.40 -0.95
CA MET A 77 -17.55 -9.12 0.31
C MET A 77 -18.55 -7.97 0.14
N LYS A 78 -18.15 -6.85 -0.48
CA LYS A 78 -19.03 -5.73 -0.77
C LYS A 78 -20.22 -6.14 -1.66
N THR A 79 -19.94 -6.89 -2.73
CA THR A 79 -20.99 -7.43 -3.60
C THR A 79 -21.94 -8.33 -2.83
N HIS A 80 -21.43 -9.21 -1.96
CA HIS A 80 -22.29 -10.06 -1.16
C HIS A 80 -23.11 -9.28 -0.14
N SER A 81 -22.57 -8.19 0.46
CA SER A 81 -23.33 -7.34 1.38
C SER A 81 -24.44 -6.55 0.69
N ASP A 82 -24.21 -6.06 -0.53
CA ASP A 82 -25.15 -5.16 -1.23
C ASP A 82 -26.43 -5.87 -1.68
N TYR A 83 -26.35 -7.18 -1.93
CA TYR A 83 -27.46 -7.98 -2.47
C TYR A 83 -28.07 -8.95 -1.46
N ILE A 84 -27.84 -8.77 -0.15
CA ILE A 84 -28.43 -9.64 0.90
C ILE A 84 -29.96 -9.61 0.85
N ASP A 85 -30.54 -8.45 0.56
CA ASP A 85 -31.98 -8.22 0.51
C ASP A 85 -32.62 -8.56 -0.85
N SER A 86 -31.85 -9.10 -1.80
CA SER A 86 -32.32 -9.33 -3.17
C SER A 86 -33.28 -10.53 -3.33
N GLY A 87 -33.49 -11.32 -2.26
CA GLY A 87 -34.35 -12.51 -2.29
C GLY A 87 -33.99 -13.54 -1.22
N LEU A 88 -34.84 -14.56 -1.05
CA LEU A 88 -34.73 -15.55 0.05
C LEU A 88 -33.42 -16.34 0.02
N PHE A 89 -32.98 -16.78 -1.16
CA PHE A 89 -31.67 -17.45 -1.32
C PHE A 89 -30.51 -16.51 -0.99
N SER A 90 -30.56 -15.26 -1.45
CA SER A 90 -29.54 -14.26 -1.10
C SER A 90 -29.47 -14.03 0.41
N PHE A 91 -30.63 -13.89 1.05
CA PHE A 91 -30.74 -13.66 2.49
C PHE A 91 -30.16 -14.80 3.33
N LEU A 92 -30.32 -16.04 2.90
CA LEU A 92 -29.80 -17.22 3.62
C LEU A 92 -28.30 -17.45 3.40
N PHE A 93 -27.81 -17.31 2.16
CA PHE A 93 -26.47 -17.78 1.80
C PHE A 93 -25.40 -16.67 1.73
N ARG A 94 -25.75 -15.43 1.40
CA ARG A 94 -24.76 -14.34 1.32
C ARG A 94 -24.10 -14.00 2.66
N PRO A 95 -24.82 -14.00 3.81
CA PRO A 95 -24.18 -13.83 5.12
C PRO A 95 -23.14 -14.93 5.41
N ILE A 96 -23.41 -16.18 5.02
CA ILE A 96 -22.47 -17.31 5.18
C ILE A 96 -21.21 -17.06 4.36
N LEU A 97 -21.36 -16.62 3.10
CA LEU A 97 -20.21 -16.30 2.24
C LEU A 97 -19.35 -15.18 2.83
N LEU A 98 -19.95 -14.15 3.44
CA LEU A 98 -19.21 -13.11 4.16
C LEU A 98 -18.38 -13.68 5.31
N VAL A 99 -18.96 -14.56 6.11
CA VAL A 99 -18.27 -15.23 7.22
C VAL A 99 -17.11 -16.09 6.71
N VAL A 100 -17.27 -16.80 5.59
CA VAL A 100 -16.22 -17.65 4.97
C VAL A 100 -15.09 -16.83 4.35
N LEU A 101 -15.41 -15.67 3.75
CA LEU A 101 -14.41 -14.77 3.16
C LEU A 101 -13.56 -14.06 4.24
N SER A 102 -14.10 -13.89 5.45
CA SER A 102 -13.43 -13.22 6.58
C SER A 102 -12.09 -13.85 6.98
N PRO A 103 -11.99 -15.16 7.30
CA PRO A 103 -10.71 -15.79 7.65
C PRO A 103 -9.74 -15.81 6.46
N LEU A 104 -10.24 -15.93 5.23
CA LEU A 104 -9.43 -15.90 4.02
C LEU A 104 -8.77 -14.52 3.86
N LEU A 105 -9.50 -13.43 4.14
CA LEU A 105 -8.94 -12.09 4.17
C LEU A 105 -7.86 -11.93 5.25
N ILE A 106 -8.06 -12.48 6.45
CA ILE A 106 -7.06 -12.44 7.53
C ILE A 106 -5.76 -13.12 7.09
N VAL A 107 -5.84 -14.28 6.42
CA VAL A 107 -4.66 -14.98 5.89
C VAL A 107 -3.88 -14.09 4.91
N PHE A 108 -4.58 -13.43 3.98
CA PHE A 108 -3.93 -12.51 3.04
C PHE A 108 -3.43 -11.21 3.69
N LEU A 109 -4.00 -10.82 4.84
CA LEU A 109 -3.56 -9.66 5.63
C LEU A 109 -2.30 -9.96 6.45
N VAL A 110 -2.13 -11.19 6.93
CA VAL A 110 -0.94 -11.61 7.69
C VAL A 110 0.32 -11.63 6.84
N ILE A 111 0.22 -11.80 5.51
CA ILE A 111 1.37 -11.75 4.60
C ILE A 111 1.92 -10.30 4.59
N PRO A 112 3.11 -10.04 5.17
CA PRO A 112 3.64 -8.69 5.32
C PRO A 112 4.02 -8.12 3.96
N LYS A 113 3.58 -6.89 3.68
CA LYS A 113 3.97 -6.17 2.49
C LYS A 113 5.25 -5.40 2.73
N LEU A 114 6.28 -5.75 1.96
CA LEU A 114 7.54 -5.02 1.95
C LEU A 114 7.53 -3.85 0.93
N SER A 115 6.52 -3.79 0.04
CA SER A 115 6.43 -2.77 -1.01
C SER A 115 5.05 -2.11 -1.13
N SER A 116 5.02 -0.92 -1.73
CA SER A 116 3.84 -0.10 -2.00
C SER A 116 3.89 0.60 -3.37
N ASP A 117 2.76 1.19 -3.78
CA ASP A 117 2.56 1.83 -5.08
C ASP A 117 3.35 3.15 -5.25
N SER A 118 3.59 3.54 -6.50
CA SER A 118 4.33 4.75 -6.88
C SER A 118 3.70 6.05 -6.39
N MET A 119 4.55 7.07 -6.19
CA MET A 119 4.26 8.40 -5.66
C MET A 119 3.08 9.16 -6.31
N ASP A 120 2.77 8.86 -7.58
CA ASP A 120 1.75 9.58 -8.35
C ASP A 120 0.31 9.22 -7.94
N SER A 121 0.05 8.01 -7.42
CA SER A 121 -1.28 7.62 -6.96
C SER A 121 -1.65 8.12 -5.56
N PHE A 122 -0.65 8.42 -4.71
CA PHE A 122 -0.86 8.88 -3.34
C PHE A 122 -1.24 10.37 -3.27
N ILE A 123 -0.63 11.20 -4.10
CA ILE A 123 -0.89 12.65 -4.10
C ILE A 123 -2.31 12.96 -4.57
N THR A 124 -2.85 12.18 -5.51
CA THR A 124 -4.18 12.42 -6.08
C THR A 124 -5.32 11.86 -5.23
N ASN A 125 -5.10 10.81 -4.44
CA ASN A 125 -6.20 10.07 -3.81
C ASN A 125 -6.15 9.96 -2.26
N GLU A 126 -5.06 10.31 -1.57
CA GLU A 126 -4.89 9.92 -0.15
C GLU A 126 -4.92 11.07 0.89
N SER A 127 -4.89 12.34 0.49
CA SER A 127 -4.94 13.45 1.46
C SER A 127 -6.29 13.57 2.19
N SER A 128 -7.38 13.10 1.60
CA SER A 128 -8.71 13.11 2.21
C SER A 128 -9.03 11.86 3.06
N GLY A 129 -8.34 10.73 2.87
CA GLY A 129 -8.55 9.48 3.64
C GLY A 129 -7.61 9.31 4.85
N ALA A 130 -6.52 10.08 4.90
CA ALA A 130 -5.45 9.96 5.90
C ALA A 130 -5.89 10.29 7.35
N LEU A 131 -6.83 11.24 7.53
CA LEU A 131 -7.36 11.60 8.85
C LEU A 131 -8.50 10.67 9.31
N ASP A 132 -9.07 9.90 8.40
CA ASP A 132 -10.21 9.03 8.69
C ASP A 132 -9.79 7.59 9.02
N GLY A 133 -8.53 7.21 8.80
CA GLY A 133 -8.08 5.82 8.98
C GLY A 133 -8.70 4.85 7.97
N SER A 134 -8.77 5.25 6.69
CA SER A 134 -9.29 4.41 5.59
C SER A 134 -8.35 3.24 5.27
N GLY A 135 -8.39 2.20 6.10
CA GLY A 135 -7.68 0.95 5.88
C GLY A 135 -8.63 -0.23 5.64
N ALA A 136 -8.03 -1.37 5.27
CA ALA A 136 -8.77 -2.58 4.94
C ALA A 136 -9.66 -3.06 6.10
N PHE A 137 -9.24 -2.90 7.36
CA PHE A 137 -10.02 -3.33 8.52
C PHE A 137 -11.25 -2.43 8.76
N LYS A 138 -11.09 -1.10 8.65
CA LYS A 138 -12.22 -0.16 8.73
C LYS A 138 -13.25 -0.44 7.62
N MET A 139 -12.79 -0.72 6.40
CA MET A 139 -13.64 -1.03 5.25
C MET A 139 -14.41 -2.35 5.42
N VAL A 140 -13.74 -3.38 5.94
CA VAL A 140 -14.39 -4.67 6.23
C VAL A 140 -15.42 -4.53 7.34
N ASN A 141 -15.12 -3.77 8.39
CA ASN A 141 -16.07 -3.48 9.45
C ASN A 141 -17.32 -2.74 8.91
N SER A 142 -17.14 -1.76 8.02
CA SER A 142 -18.27 -1.06 7.40
C SER A 142 -19.11 -1.98 6.51
N ILE A 143 -18.50 -2.93 5.79
CA ILE A 143 -19.19 -3.96 5.01
C ILE A 143 -20.06 -4.84 5.93
N PHE A 144 -19.55 -5.28 7.09
CA PHE A 144 -20.35 -6.07 8.04
C PHE A 144 -21.52 -5.27 8.61
N CYS A 145 -21.30 -4.03 9.03
CA CYS A 145 -22.39 -3.15 9.48
C CYS A 145 -23.44 -2.92 8.38
N HIS A 146 -23.00 -2.77 7.12
CA HIS A 146 -23.91 -2.64 5.98
C HIS A 146 -24.73 -3.91 5.75
N ALA A 147 -24.07 -5.07 5.80
CA ALA A 147 -24.71 -6.38 5.66
C ALA A 147 -25.78 -6.62 6.74
N VAL A 148 -25.49 -6.23 7.99
CA VAL A 148 -26.46 -6.28 9.10
C VAL A 148 -27.69 -5.42 8.78
N ARG A 149 -27.50 -4.19 8.32
CA ARG A 149 -28.62 -3.31 7.96
C ARG A 149 -29.48 -3.93 6.84
N ARG A 150 -28.85 -4.53 5.83
CA ARG A 150 -29.54 -5.22 4.72
C ARG A 150 -30.33 -6.45 5.17
N LEU A 151 -29.83 -7.21 6.16
CA LEU A 151 -30.60 -8.31 6.76
C LEU A 151 -31.92 -7.80 7.37
N TYR A 152 -31.89 -6.69 8.10
CA TYR A 152 -33.09 -6.11 8.69
C TYR A 152 -34.03 -5.46 7.67
N ASN A 153 -33.50 -4.88 6.59
CA ASN A 153 -34.31 -4.40 5.47
C ASN A 153 -35.10 -5.56 4.84
N TYR A 154 -34.44 -6.70 4.58
CA TYR A 154 -35.13 -7.88 4.05
C TYR A 154 -36.27 -8.36 4.97
N VAL A 155 -36.07 -8.37 6.29
CA VAL A 155 -37.12 -8.74 7.26
C VAL A 155 -38.31 -7.77 7.20
N ALA A 156 -38.05 -6.48 7.03
CA ALA A 156 -39.09 -5.47 6.92
C ALA A 156 -39.97 -5.67 5.66
N ASP A 157 -39.32 -6.00 4.54
CA ASP A 157 -39.95 -6.12 3.21
C ASP A 157 -40.52 -7.52 2.90
N THR A 158 -40.23 -8.52 3.75
CA THR A 158 -40.71 -9.90 3.56
C THR A 158 -42.20 -10.06 3.91
N TYR A 159 -42.86 -11.07 3.31
CA TYR A 159 -44.23 -11.46 3.62
C TYR A 159 -44.49 -11.67 5.12
N LEU A 160 -45.65 -11.22 5.59
CA LEU A 160 -46.04 -11.15 7.00
C LEU A 160 -45.93 -12.51 7.74
N LEU A 161 -46.21 -13.62 7.05
CA LEU A 161 -46.09 -14.99 7.57
C LEU A 161 -44.63 -15.46 7.73
N LEU A 162 -43.71 -14.99 6.88
CA LEU A 162 -42.29 -15.32 6.95
C LEU A 162 -41.50 -14.39 7.89
N LYS A 163 -42.04 -13.22 8.24
CA LYS A 163 -41.39 -12.24 9.13
C LYS A 163 -40.82 -12.85 10.43
N PRO A 164 -41.55 -13.65 11.22
CA PRO A 164 -41.00 -14.19 12.46
C PRO A 164 -39.79 -15.11 12.22
N ILE A 165 -39.84 -15.94 11.18
CA ILE A 165 -38.74 -16.86 10.83
C ILE A 165 -37.55 -16.08 10.30
N ALA A 166 -37.79 -15.13 9.39
CA ALA A 166 -36.75 -14.26 8.84
C ALA A 166 -36.08 -13.40 9.93
N ALA A 167 -36.85 -12.92 10.92
CA ALA A 167 -36.32 -12.15 12.04
C ALA A 167 -35.35 -12.97 12.90
N VAL A 168 -35.68 -14.23 13.22
CA VAL A 168 -34.77 -15.12 13.97
C VAL A 168 -33.47 -15.34 13.20
N VAL A 169 -33.56 -15.61 11.90
CA VAL A 169 -32.37 -15.79 11.04
C VAL A 169 -31.53 -14.50 10.97
N ALA A 170 -32.16 -13.34 10.80
CA ALA A 170 -31.48 -12.06 10.76
C ALA A 170 -30.76 -11.75 12.09
N ILE A 171 -31.38 -12.04 13.24
CA ILE A 171 -30.77 -11.85 14.55
C ILE A 171 -29.51 -12.71 14.68
N VAL A 172 -29.62 -14.02 14.38
CA VAL A 172 -28.48 -14.95 14.48
C VAL A 172 -27.33 -14.50 13.58
N TYR A 173 -27.59 -14.21 12.30
CA TYR A 173 -26.53 -13.74 11.40
C TYR A 173 -25.99 -12.38 11.79
N SER A 174 -26.82 -11.46 12.27
CA SER A 174 -26.34 -10.15 12.70
C SER A 174 -25.39 -10.25 13.88
N LEU A 175 -25.64 -11.16 14.83
CA LEU A 175 -24.77 -11.38 15.99
C LEU A 175 -23.39 -11.90 15.53
N VAL A 176 -23.37 -12.86 14.60
CA VAL A 176 -22.12 -13.40 14.05
C VAL A 176 -21.35 -12.32 13.27
N LEU A 177 -22.02 -11.55 12.40
CA LEU A 177 -21.37 -10.51 11.61
C LEU A 177 -20.86 -9.36 12.49
N LEU A 178 -21.59 -8.99 13.54
CA LEU A 178 -21.15 -7.99 14.52
C LEU A 178 -19.96 -8.48 15.34
N ALA A 179 -19.94 -9.75 15.75
CA ALA A 179 -18.79 -10.33 16.46
C ALA A 179 -17.53 -10.31 15.58
N LEU A 180 -17.64 -10.67 14.30
CA LEU A 180 -16.55 -10.56 13.34
C LEU A 180 -16.14 -9.09 13.09
N GLY A 181 -17.10 -8.20 12.89
CA GLY A 181 -16.87 -6.77 12.73
C GLY A 181 -16.12 -6.17 13.91
N PHE A 182 -16.49 -6.55 15.14
CA PHE A 182 -15.78 -6.16 16.36
C PHE A 182 -14.34 -6.68 16.39
N GLY A 183 -14.11 -7.94 15.99
CA GLY A 183 -12.76 -8.48 15.83
C GLY A 183 -11.90 -7.66 14.88
N PHE A 184 -12.46 -7.22 13.76
CA PHE A 184 -11.77 -6.31 12.82
C PHE A 184 -11.63 -4.88 13.36
N ALA A 185 -12.59 -4.39 14.15
CA ALA A 185 -12.52 -3.08 14.78
C ALA A 185 -11.32 -2.97 15.74
N LEU A 186 -11.04 -4.03 16.50
CA LEU A 186 -9.84 -4.11 17.35
C LEU A 186 -8.52 -4.04 16.56
N LEU A 187 -8.56 -4.37 15.26
CA LEU A 187 -7.40 -4.34 14.37
C LEU A 187 -7.22 -3.00 13.64
N ILE A 188 -8.16 -2.06 13.76
CA ILE A 188 -8.07 -0.73 13.13
C ILE A 188 -6.78 0.04 13.50
N PRO A 189 -6.25 -0.01 14.73
CA PRO A 189 -4.98 0.65 15.04
C PRO A 189 -3.80 0.17 14.17
N LEU A 190 -3.84 -1.08 13.67
CA LEU A 190 -2.83 -1.58 12.73
C LEU A 190 -2.92 -0.89 11.36
N ASP A 191 -4.10 -0.41 10.95
CA ASP A 191 -4.25 0.40 9.73
C ASP A 191 -3.52 1.74 9.86
N TRP A 192 -3.50 2.33 11.05
CA TRP A 192 -2.75 3.57 11.30
C TRP A 192 -1.24 3.37 11.27
N LEU A 193 -0.76 2.29 11.90
CA LEU A 193 0.66 1.91 11.84
C LEU A 193 1.10 1.67 10.40
N SER A 194 0.27 0.95 9.64
CA SER A 194 0.45 0.69 8.23
C SER A 194 0.52 1.98 7.40
N HIS A 195 -0.32 2.99 7.71
CA HIS A 195 -0.25 4.31 7.08
C HIS A 195 1.04 5.04 7.41
N LEU A 196 1.47 5.01 8.67
CA LEU A 196 2.73 5.64 9.06
C LEU A 196 3.93 5.05 8.31
N VAL A 197 3.97 3.71 8.15
CA VAL A 197 5.00 3.04 7.35
C VAL A 197 4.95 3.50 5.89
N GLU A 198 3.75 3.61 5.30
CA GLU A 198 3.59 4.08 3.92
C GLU A 198 4.14 5.50 3.72
N VAL A 199 3.77 6.43 4.61
CA VAL A 199 4.24 7.82 4.58
C VAL A 199 5.77 7.89 4.66
N ILE A 200 6.38 7.06 5.51
CA ILE A 200 7.85 6.99 5.63
C ILE A 200 8.48 6.49 4.33
N ARG A 201 7.96 5.40 3.73
CA ARG A 201 8.51 4.83 2.49
C ARG A 201 8.38 5.79 1.31
N GLN A 202 7.29 6.52 1.21
CA GLN A 202 7.10 7.52 0.16
C GLN A 202 7.95 8.75 0.37
N SER A 203 8.07 9.23 1.61
CA SER A 203 9.01 10.30 1.96
C SER A 203 10.45 9.92 1.58
N THR A 204 10.83 8.67 1.81
CA THR A 204 12.11 8.09 1.39
C THR A 204 12.29 8.13 -0.13
N ALA A 205 11.31 7.63 -0.89
CA ALA A 205 11.34 7.66 -2.35
C ALA A 205 11.41 9.09 -2.91
N ARG A 206 10.64 10.01 -2.34
CA ARG A 206 10.63 11.44 -2.71
C ARG A 206 11.97 12.10 -2.44
N THR A 207 12.60 11.77 -1.31
CA THR A 207 13.91 12.29 -0.91
C THR A 207 14.98 11.81 -1.89
N ALA A 208 15.00 10.51 -2.21
CA ALA A 208 15.93 9.95 -3.20
C ALA A 208 15.80 10.62 -4.58
N TYR A 209 14.56 10.82 -5.05
CA TYR A 209 14.30 11.47 -6.34
C TYR A 209 14.73 12.95 -6.37
N ARG A 210 14.42 13.72 -5.33
CA ARG A 210 14.83 15.13 -5.23
C ARG A 210 16.35 15.28 -5.20
N LEU A 211 17.02 14.44 -4.41
CA LEU A 211 18.47 14.43 -4.33
C LEU A 211 19.08 14.06 -5.68
N GLN A 212 18.60 13.02 -6.36
CA GLN A 212 19.10 12.65 -7.69
C GLN A 212 19.11 13.85 -8.67
N GLN A 213 18.08 14.69 -8.69
CA GLN A 213 18.04 15.89 -9.54
C GLN A 213 19.09 16.94 -9.15
N GLY A 214 19.48 17.01 -7.88
CA GLY A 214 20.50 17.95 -7.40
C GLY A 214 21.91 17.64 -7.90
N VAL A 215 22.19 16.40 -8.30
CA VAL A 215 23.55 15.93 -8.66
C VAL A 215 24.18 16.71 -9.82
N ASN A 216 23.41 17.10 -10.83
CA ASN A 216 23.93 17.78 -12.03
C ASN A 216 23.70 19.30 -12.04
N SER A 217 23.16 19.88 -10.97
CA SER A 217 22.71 21.27 -10.97
C SER A 217 23.83 22.30 -10.74
N HIS A 218 24.83 21.96 -9.93
CA HIS A 218 25.97 22.82 -9.57
C HIS A 218 27.09 22.00 -8.92
N PHE A 219 28.30 22.55 -8.81
CA PHE A 219 29.48 21.86 -8.26
C PHE A 219 29.27 21.30 -6.84
N LEU A 220 28.66 22.10 -5.95
CA LEU A 220 28.29 21.65 -4.60
C LEU A 220 27.25 20.51 -4.64
N GLY A 221 26.30 20.58 -5.58
CA GLY A 221 25.35 19.51 -5.85
C GLY A 221 26.06 18.20 -6.20
N PHE A 222 26.98 18.22 -7.18
CA PHE A 222 27.77 17.04 -7.54
C PHE A 222 28.59 16.49 -6.37
N LEU A 223 29.24 17.35 -5.60
CA LEU A 223 30.16 16.96 -4.53
C LEU A 223 29.44 16.40 -3.31
N LEU A 224 28.30 16.97 -2.90
CA LEU A 224 27.64 16.65 -1.63
C LEU A 224 26.47 15.68 -1.79
N VAL A 225 25.74 15.74 -2.90
CA VAL A 225 24.49 14.99 -3.05
C VAL A 225 24.74 13.50 -3.30
N SER A 226 25.75 13.17 -4.10
CA SER A 226 26.17 11.79 -4.36
C SER A 226 26.60 11.05 -3.07
N PRO A 227 27.51 11.57 -2.23
CA PRO A 227 27.85 10.92 -0.97
C PRO A 227 26.69 10.91 0.03
N LEU A 228 25.82 11.92 0.03
CA LEU A 228 24.63 11.93 0.88
C LEU A 228 23.66 10.80 0.50
N LEU A 229 23.40 10.59 -0.80
CA LEU A 229 22.61 9.45 -1.30
C LEU A 229 23.20 8.09 -0.91
N ILE A 230 24.54 7.97 -0.95
CA ILE A 230 25.26 6.76 -0.51
C ILE A 230 25.04 6.51 0.99
N LEU A 231 25.17 7.56 1.81
CA LEU A 231 25.00 7.47 3.27
C LEU A 231 23.55 7.18 3.69
N LEU A 232 22.57 7.71 2.94
CA LEU A 232 21.15 7.46 3.17
C LEU A 232 20.69 6.07 2.71
N ALA A 233 21.43 5.39 1.83
CA ALA A 233 21.06 4.08 1.31
C ALA A 233 20.77 3.01 2.40
N PRO A 234 21.63 2.79 3.41
CA PRO A 234 21.33 1.83 4.49
C PRO A 234 20.11 2.24 5.32
N LEU A 235 19.91 3.55 5.54
CA LEU A 235 18.76 4.07 6.27
C LEU A 235 17.46 3.83 5.47
N PHE A 236 17.47 4.09 4.17
CA PHE A 236 16.35 3.81 3.29
C PHE A 236 16.01 2.32 3.28
N LEU A 237 17.03 1.46 3.22
CA LEU A 237 16.85 0.02 3.25
C LEU A 237 16.18 -0.43 4.55
N LEU A 238 16.66 0.05 5.70
CA LEU A 238 16.10 -0.25 7.01
C LEU A 238 14.62 0.18 7.09
N LEU A 239 14.32 1.39 6.65
CA LEU A 239 12.95 1.93 6.64
C LEU A 239 12.01 1.17 5.69
N LEU A 240 12.52 0.65 4.58
CA LEU A 240 11.72 -0.12 3.61
C LEU A 240 11.43 -1.55 4.09
N ILE A 241 12.33 -2.15 4.88
CA ILE A 241 12.16 -3.51 5.41
C ILE A 241 11.05 -3.58 6.48
N ILE A 242 10.69 -2.45 7.11
CA ILE A 242 9.60 -2.42 8.10
C ILE A 242 8.32 -2.96 7.45
N PRO A 243 7.77 -4.10 7.91
CA PRO A 243 6.64 -4.74 7.25
C PRO A 243 5.37 -3.90 7.39
N LYS A 244 4.66 -3.70 6.28
CA LYS A 244 3.32 -3.12 6.28
C LYS A 244 2.31 -4.25 6.40
N ILE A 245 1.51 -4.23 7.46
CA ILE A 245 0.54 -5.32 7.74
C ILE A 245 -0.72 -5.15 6.87
N THR A 246 -1.15 -3.92 6.62
CA THR A 246 -2.42 -3.66 5.91
C THR A 246 -2.19 -2.90 4.60
N SER A 247 -3.14 -2.93 3.67
CA SER A 247 -3.08 -2.05 2.49
C SER A 247 -4.09 -0.92 2.67
N GLN A 248 -3.69 0.31 2.31
CA GLN A 248 -4.66 1.35 2.03
C GLN A 248 -5.39 0.93 0.77
N MET A 249 -6.71 0.86 0.87
CA MET A 249 -7.56 0.60 -0.27
C MET A 249 -8.45 1.82 -0.43
N VAL A 250 -8.10 2.63 -1.42
CA VAL A 250 -9.01 3.65 -1.96
C VAL A 250 -9.83 2.93 -3.03
N VAL A 251 -11.13 2.82 -2.80
CA VAL A 251 -12.11 2.45 -3.85
C VAL A 251 -12.82 3.71 -4.29
#